data_AF-A0A7Y2ZYW3-F1
#
_entry.id   AF-A0A7Y2ZYW3-F1
#
_cell.length_a   1.000
_cell.length_b   1.000
_cell.length_c   1.000
_cell.angle_alpha   90.00
_cell.angle_beta   90.00
_cell.angle_gamma   90.00
#
_symmetry.space_group_name_H-M   'P 1'
#
loop_
_entity.id
_entity.type
_entity.pdbx_description
1 polymer ?
#
loop_
_entity_poly.entity_id
_entity_poly.type
_entity_poly.pdbx_seq_one_letter_code
_entity_poly.pdbx_strand_id
1 'polypeptide(L)'
;MNDSILLKEKKNQIVTLTLNRTEVMNSFNFALLIELKKEIEELQFSKDVRVIIITGAGKKAFCSGADLKERITLTPVQVRKYIFTIRNLFTSIEQLNKPVIAGINGIALGGGTELALASDIRIASANASMGLTEARLAIIPGGGGTQRLPRLVGKGKAKELIFTGQRVGAKEALNIGLVNKICEPGELMDECNKMATMICET
;
A
#
# COMPACT_ATOMS: atom_id res chain seq x y z
N MET A 1 -9.20 -4.19 -25.30
CA MET A 1 -7.88 -4.71 -24.86
C MET A 1 -7.96 -4.80 -23.35
N ASN A 2 -7.74 -5.96 -22.75
CA ASN A 2 -7.74 -6.09 -21.28
C ASN A 2 -6.46 -5.44 -20.77
N ASP A 3 -6.55 -4.19 -20.30
CA ASP A 3 -5.43 -3.57 -19.60
C ASP A 3 -5.10 -4.38 -18.34
N SER A 4 -3.81 -4.64 -18.11
CA SER A 4 -3.35 -5.44 -16.96
C SER A 4 -3.75 -4.77 -15.65
N ILE A 5 -4.23 -5.56 -14.67
CA ILE A 5 -4.64 -5.09 -13.33
C ILE A 5 -3.46 -4.68 -12.44
N LEU A 6 -2.25 -5.10 -12.80
CA LEU A 6 -0.99 -4.72 -12.19
C LEU A 6 -0.01 -4.37 -13.31
N LEU A 7 0.51 -3.14 -13.31
CA LEU A 7 1.54 -2.72 -14.25
C LEU A 7 2.91 -2.83 -13.60
N LYS A 8 3.90 -3.23 -14.38
CA LYS A 8 5.29 -3.36 -13.97
C LYS A 8 6.18 -2.58 -14.93
N GLU A 9 6.95 -1.65 -14.40
CA GLU A 9 7.97 -0.91 -15.14
C GLU A 9 9.32 -1.10 -14.46
N LYS A 10 10.37 -1.35 -15.24
CA LYS A 10 11.74 -1.42 -14.73
C LYS A 10 12.58 -0.33 -15.38
N LYS A 11 13.24 0.46 -14.56
CA LYS A 11 14.21 1.48 -14.98
C LYS A 11 15.47 1.33 -14.15
N ASN A 12 16.57 1.00 -14.82
CA ASN A 12 17.85 0.68 -14.16
C ASN A 12 17.65 -0.43 -13.09
N GLN A 13 17.98 -0.14 -11.84
CA GLN A 13 17.87 -1.05 -10.70
C GLN A 13 16.56 -0.89 -9.90
N ILE A 14 15.60 -0.13 -10.45
CA ILE A 14 14.34 0.21 -9.77
C ILE A 14 13.18 -0.44 -10.53
N VAL A 15 12.28 -1.11 -9.81
CA VAL A 15 11.03 -1.63 -10.36
C VAL A 15 9.85 -0.91 -9.73
N THR A 16 8.95 -0.40 -10.56
CA THR A 16 7.68 0.21 -10.15
C THR A 16 6.54 -0.75 -10.42
N LEU A 17 5.79 -1.11 -9.37
CA LEU A 17 4.54 -1.87 -9.44
C LEU A 17 3.36 -0.90 -9.24
N THR A 18 2.47 -0.84 -10.22
CA THR A 18 1.31 0.08 -10.20
C THR A 18 0.00 -0.70 -10.15
N LEU A 19 -0.76 -0.54 -9.07
CA LEU A 19 -2.10 -1.12 -8.93
C LEU A 19 -3.04 -0.44 -9.94
N ASN A 20 -3.59 -1.18 -10.89
CA ASN A 20 -4.30 -0.62 -12.05
C ASN A 20 -5.74 -1.11 -12.14
N ARG A 21 -6.56 -0.67 -11.17
CA ARG A 21 -8.02 -0.90 -11.13
C ARG A 21 -8.74 0.42 -10.81
N THR A 22 -8.47 1.44 -11.62
CA THR A 22 -8.85 2.84 -11.33
C THR A 22 -10.37 3.03 -11.16
N GLU A 23 -11.17 2.24 -11.87
CA GLU A 23 -12.63 2.21 -11.83
C GLU A 23 -13.20 1.79 -10.47
N VAL A 24 -12.42 1.05 -9.68
CA VAL A 24 -12.74 0.68 -8.29
C VAL A 24 -11.68 1.18 -7.31
N MET A 25 -11.04 2.32 -7.62
CA MET A 25 -10.06 2.98 -6.74
C MET A 25 -8.91 2.06 -6.29
N ASN A 26 -8.44 1.22 -7.21
CA ASN A 26 -7.32 0.29 -7.00
C ASN A 26 -7.55 -0.68 -5.81
N SER A 27 -8.81 -1.02 -5.52
CA SER A 27 -9.16 -1.97 -4.47
C SER A 27 -8.61 -3.38 -4.75
N PHE A 28 -8.33 -4.14 -3.70
CA PHE A 28 -7.82 -5.51 -3.80
C PHE A 28 -8.95 -6.49 -4.10
N ASN A 29 -8.92 -7.11 -5.26
CA ASN A 29 -9.59 -8.40 -5.46
C ASN A 29 -8.57 -9.54 -5.35
N PHE A 30 -9.02 -10.79 -5.35
CA PHE A 30 -8.12 -11.95 -5.30
C PHE A 30 -7.10 -11.96 -6.44
N ALA A 31 -7.51 -11.61 -7.66
CA ALA A 31 -6.62 -11.60 -8.82
C ALA A 31 -5.43 -10.64 -8.63
N LEU A 32 -5.70 -9.40 -8.20
CA LEU A 32 -4.65 -8.41 -7.95
C LEU A 32 -3.70 -8.85 -6.83
N LEU A 33 -4.22 -9.48 -5.77
CA LEU A 33 -3.39 -10.00 -4.68
C LEU A 33 -2.46 -11.14 -5.14
N ILE A 34 -2.95 -12.01 -6.02
CA ILE A 34 -2.17 -13.12 -6.58
C ILE A 34 -1.07 -12.58 -7.50
N GLU A 35 -1.39 -11.67 -8.41
CA GLU A 35 -0.42 -11.05 -9.31
C GLU A 35 0.65 -10.27 -8.54
N LEU A 36 0.25 -9.45 -7.57
CA LEU A 36 1.19 -8.70 -6.74
C LEU A 36 2.10 -9.64 -5.93
N LYS A 37 1.54 -10.73 -5.38
CA LYS A 37 2.33 -11.74 -4.67
C LYS A 37 3.39 -12.38 -5.58
N LYS A 38 2.98 -12.81 -6.76
CA LYS A 38 3.90 -13.42 -7.75
C LYS A 38 5.04 -12.46 -8.09
N GLU A 39 4.73 -11.19 -8.34
CA GLU A 39 5.74 -10.18 -8.64
C GLU A 39 6.73 -9.95 -7.49
N ILE A 40 6.25 -9.89 -6.24
CA ILE A 40 7.13 -9.77 -5.07
C ILE A 40 8.05 -10.99 -4.92
N GLU A 41 7.52 -12.21 -5.13
CA GLU A 41 8.31 -13.45 -5.09
C GLU A 41 9.39 -13.48 -6.18
N GLU A 42 9.06 -13.08 -7.41
CA GLU A 42 10.05 -12.99 -8.50
C GLU A 42 11.12 -11.92 -8.23
N LEU A 43 10.70 -10.76 -7.74
CA LEU A 43 11.61 -9.65 -7.47
C LEU A 43 12.59 -9.97 -6.35
N GLN A 44 12.22 -10.78 -5.36
CA GLN A 44 13.12 -11.22 -4.28
C GLN A 44 14.45 -11.81 -4.79
N PHE A 45 14.41 -12.53 -5.92
CA PHE A 45 15.56 -13.23 -6.50
C PHE A 45 16.23 -12.48 -7.67
N SER A 46 15.69 -11.33 -8.08
CA SER A 46 16.20 -10.56 -9.23
C SER A 46 17.48 -9.81 -8.87
N LYS A 47 18.67 -10.24 -9.33
CA LYS A 47 19.95 -9.63 -8.90
C LYS A 47 20.16 -8.19 -9.36
N ASP A 48 19.44 -7.77 -10.39
CA ASP A 48 19.55 -6.47 -11.04
C ASP A 48 18.50 -5.46 -10.56
N VAL A 49 17.70 -5.80 -9.55
CA VAL A 49 16.75 -4.90 -8.89
C VAL A 49 17.21 -4.65 -7.47
N ARG A 50 17.40 -3.38 -7.11
CA ARG A 50 17.79 -2.94 -5.77
C ARG A 50 16.64 -2.34 -4.98
N VAL A 51 15.71 -1.65 -5.64
CA VAL A 51 14.58 -0.94 -4.97
C VAL A 51 13.28 -1.20 -5.70
N ILE A 52 12.20 -1.31 -4.95
CA ILE A 52 10.84 -1.46 -5.47
C ILE A 52 10.01 -0.25 -5.05
N ILE A 53 9.23 0.29 -5.99
CA ILE A 53 8.23 1.32 -5.72
C ILE A 53 6.86 0.69 -5.95
N ILE A 54 5.93 0.87 -5.02
CA ILE A 54 4.52 0.47 -5.18
C ILE A 54 3.65 1.73 -5.18
N THR A 55 2.79 1.88 -6.19
CA THR A 55 1.88 3.04 -6.34
C THR A 55 0.52 2.63 -6.91
N GLY A 56 -0.45 3.53 -6.90
CA GLY A 56 -1.76 3.33 -7.55
C GLY A 56 -1.84 4.05 -8.89
N ALA A 57 -2.50 3.45 -9.87
CA ALA A 57 -2.79 4.10 -11.14
C ALA A 57 -3.77 5.26 -10.95
N GLY A 58 -3.66 6.26 -11.83
CA GLY A 58 -4.50 7.46 -11.82
C GLY A 58 -4.12 8.44 -10.69
N LYS A 59 -5.00 9.43 -10.46
CA LYS A 59 -4.74 10.55 -9.54
C LYS A 59 -5.59 10.52 -8.25
N LYS A 60 -6.52 9.56 -8.15
CA LYS A 60 -7.56 9.57 -7.11
C LYS A 60 -7.21 8.69 -5.91
N ALA A 61 -6.66 7.51 -6.15
CA ALA A 61 -6.47 6.51 -5.11
C ALA A 61 -5.14 5.79 -5.28
N PHE A 62 -4.45 5.61 -4.16
CA PHE A 62 -3.42 4.60 -4.03
C PHE A 62 -4.07 3.22 -3.99
N CYS A 63 -4.95 3.00 -3.01
CA CYS A 63 -5.77 1.81 -2.88
C CYS A 63 -6.88 2.06 -1.85
N SER A 64 -8.14 1.82 -2.21
CA SER A 64 -9.28 1.97 -1.28
C SER A 64 -9.51 0.77 -0.35
N GLY A 65 -8.60 -0.20 -0.30
CA GLY A 65 -8.68 -1.39 0.55
C GLY A 65 -9.24 -2.60 -0.19
N ALA A 66 -9.87 -3.52 0.55
CA ALA A 66 -10.48 -4.71 -0.02
C ALA A 66 -11.66 -4.36 -0.95
N ASP A 67 -11.80 -5.07 -2.06
CA ASP A 67 -12.95 -4.95 -2.95
C ASP A 67 -14.20 -5.50 -2.25
N LEU A 68 -15.04 -4.58 -1.75
CA LEU A 68 -16.23 -4.96 -0.98
C LEU A 68 -17.27 -5.68 -1.86
N LYS A 69 -17.29 -5.46 -3.17
CA LYS A 69 -18.21 -6.15 -4.08
C LYS A 69 -17.84 -7.62 -4.20
N GLU A 70 -16.54 -7.93 -4.33
CA GLU A 70 -16.04 -9.30 -4.27
C GLU A 70 -16.29 -9.90 -2.88
N ARG A 71 -16.01 -9.14 -1.82
CA ARG A 71 -16.11 -9.64 -0.44
C ARG A 71 -17.51 -10.10 -0.04
N ILE A 72 -18.56 -9.43 -0.52
CA ILE A 72 -19.96 -9.77 -0.17
C ILE A 72 -20.37 -11.14 -0.72
N THR A 73 -19.72 -11.65 -1.77
CA THR A 73 -20.05 -12.95 -2.37
C THR A 73 -19.30 -14.12 -1.72
N LEU A 74 -18.37 -13.85 -0.81
CA LEU A 74 -17.52 -14.86 -0.19
C LEU A 74 -18.18 -15.54 1.01
N THR A 75 -18.04 -16.86 1.07
CA THR A 75 -18.34 -17.64 2.28
C THR A 75 -17.38 -17.28 3.43
N PRO A 76 -17.73 -17.57 4.70
CA PRO A 76 -16.84 -17.31 5.84
C PRO A 76 -15.43 -17.95 5.71
N VAL A 77 -15.33 -19.13 5.11
CA VAL A 77 -14.03 -19.80 4.86
C VAL A 77 -13.23 -19.05 3.80
N GLN A 78 -13.88 -18.60 2.72
CA GLN A 78 -13.23 -17.79 1.70
C GLN A 78 -12.77 -16.42 2.24
N VAL A 79 -13.55 -15.79 3.12
CA VAL A 79 -13.14 -14.55 3.81
C VAL A 79 -11.88 -14.78 4.65
N ARG A 80 -11.80 -15.89 5.39
CA ARG A 80 -10.58 -16.25 6.16
C ARG A 80 -9.38 -16.44 5.24
N LYS A 81 -9.55 -17.14 4.11
CA LYS A 81 -8.49 -17.31 3.10
C LYS A 81 -8.06 -15.96 2.51
N TYR A 82 -9.01 -15.09 2.18
CA TYR A 82 -8.74 -13.75 1.64
C TYR A 82 -7.89 -12.91 2.60
N ILE A 83 -8.30 -12.83 3.87
CA ILE A 83 -7.55 -12.09 4.91
C ILE A 83 -6.17 -12.70 5.12
N PHE A 84 -6.06 -14.03 5.14
CA PHE A 84 -4.78 -14.73 5.24
C PHE A 84 -3.85 -14.38 4.06
N THR A 85 -4.37 -14.36 2.84
CA THR A 85 -3.63 -13.98 1.63
C THR A 85 -3.11 -12.54 1.72
N ILE A 86 -3.96 -11.57 2.09
CA ILE A 86 -3.56 -10.17 2.25
C ILE A 86 -2.44 -10.05 3.30
N ARG A 87 -2.68 -10.61 4.50
CA ARG A 87 -1.74 -10.49 5.61
C ARG A 87 -0.38 -11.07 5.27
N ASN A 88 -0.35 -12.26 4.65
CA ASN A 88 0.91 -12.90 4.27
C ASN A 88 1.63 -12.14 3.15
N LEU A 89 0.90 -11.64 2.14
CA LEU A 89 1.50 -10.79 1.11
C LEU A 89 2.17 -9.56 1.73
N PHE A 90 1.47 -8.87 2.63
CA PHE A 90 2.04 -7.68 3.28
C PHE A 90 3.23 -8.04 4.18
N THR A 91 3.20 -9.19 4.87
CA THR A 91 4.38 -9.68 5.59
C THR A 91 5.54 -10.01 4.65
N SER A 92 5.29 -10.60 3.48
CA SER A 92 6.34 -10.87 2.48
C SER A 92 6.95 -9.58 1.92
N ILE A 93 6.15 -8.52 1.75
CA ILE A 93 6.65 -7.19 1.38
C ILE A 93 7.55 -6.61 2.48
N GLU A 94 7.09 -6.67 3.74
CA GLU A 94 7.84 -6.18 4.91
C GLU A 94 9.14 -6.96 5.17
N GLN A 95 9.18 -8.24 4.80
CA GLN A 95 10.35 -9.12 4.97
C GLN A 95 11.23 -9.23 3.72
N LEU A 96 10.92 -8.47 2.67
CA LEU A 96 11.64 -8.54 1.42
C LEU A 96 13.10 -8.12 1.62
N ASN A 97 14.03 -8.79 0.93
CA ASN A 97 15.47 -8.47 0.97
C ASN A 97 15.83 -7.20 0.18
N LYS A 98 14.86 -6.34 -0.12
CA LYS A 98 14.97 -5.15 -0.96
C LYS A 98 14.10 -4.04 -0.39
N PRO A 99 14.61 -2.80 -0.32
CA PRO A 99 13.81 -1.65 0.08
C PRO A 99 12.56 -1.46 -0.80
N VAL A 100 11.42 -1.22 -0.15
CA VAL A 100 10.13 -0.94 -0.77
C VAL A 100 9.65 0.45 -0.39
N ILE A 101 9.37 1.27 -1.40
CA ILE A 101 8.80 2.62 -1.25
C ILE A 101 7.32 2.58 -1.66
N ALA A 102 6.42 2.97 -0.76
CA ALA A 102 5.03 3.26 -1.11
C ALA A 102 4.90 4.71 -1.58
N GLY A 103 4.60 4.90 -2.86
CA GLY A 103 4.20 6.18 -3.45
C GLY A 103 2.69 6.37 -3.33
N ILE A 104 2.23 7.11 -2.32
CA ILE A 104 0.81 7.26 -2.01
C ILE A 104 0.24 8.45 -2.81
N ASN A 105 -0.26 8.17 -4.02
CA ASN A 105 -0.78 9.15 -4.98
C ASN A 105 -2.17 9.72 -4.66
N GLY A 106 -2.85 9.20 -3.64
CA GLY A 106 -4.19 9.64 -3.28
C GLY A 106 -4.77 8.89 -2.09
N ILE A 107 -6.05 8.53 -2.16
CA ILE A 107 -6.75 7.80 -1.10
C ILE A 107 -6.10 6.43 -0.84
N ALA A 108 -5.73 6.16 0.42
CA ALA A 108 -5.24 4.88 0.91
C ALA A 108 -6.08 4.44 2.12
N LEU A 109 -6.98 3.47 2.00
CA LEU A 109 -7.92 3.10 3.08
C LEU A 109 -7.88 1.62 3.40
N GLY A 110 -8.04 1.28 4.68
CA GLY A 110 -8.02 -0.09 5.18
C GLY A 110 -6.80 -0.85 4.65
N GLY A 111 -7.03 -1.91 3.87
CA GLY A 111 -5.98 -2.65 3.16
C GLY A 111 -4.97 -1.79 2.39
N GLY A 112 -5.37 -0.64 1.82
CA GLY A 112 -4.45 0.28 1.15
C GLY A 112 -3.51 1.00 2.12
N THR A 113 -4.01 1.41 3.30
CA THR A 113 -3.13 1.89 4.38
C THR A 113 -2.24 0.75 4.88
N GLU A 114 -2.79 -0.47 5.01
CA GLU A 114 -2.02 -1.64 5.47
C GLU A 114 -0.89 -2.04 4.50
N LEU A 115 -1.08 -1.91 3.18
CA LEU A 115 -0.02 -2.07 2.19
C LEU A 115 1.08 -1.01 2.39
N ALA A 116 0.70 0.26 2.53
CA ALA A 116 1.67 1.34 2.77
C ALA A 116 2.45 1.13 4.09
N LEU A 117 1.77 0.65 5.13
CA LEU A 117 2.38 0.30 6.42
C LEU A 117 3.37 -0.87 6.32
N ALA A 118 3.21 -1.75 5.33
CA ALA A 118 4.10 -2.89 5.10
C ALA A 118 5.35 -2.53 4.26
N SER A 119 5.35 -1.38 3.58
CA SER A 119 6.54 -0.85 2.89
C SER A 119 7.52 -0.23 3.88
N ASP A 120 8.80 -0.18 3.53
CA ASP A 120 9.84 0.43 4.39
C ASP A 120 9.64 1.93 4.51
N ILE A 121 9.40 2.59 3.37
CA ILE A 121 9.31 4.04 3.25
C ILE A 121 7.96 4.42 2.63
N ARG A 122 7.36 5.51 3.12
CA ARG A 122 6.12 6.07 2.57
C ARG A 122 6.34 7.52 2.15
N ILE A 123 6.09 7.83 0.88
CA ILE A 123 6.04 9.19 0.34
C ILE A 123 4.62 9.44 -0.11
N ALA A 124 4.01 10.55 0.32
CA ALA A 124 2.63 10.86 0.00
C ALA A 124 2.50 12.14 -0.83
N SER A 125 1.60 12.11 -1.81
CA SER A 125 1.11 13.33 -2.43
C SER A 125 0.40 14.20 -1.39
N ALA A 126 0.49 15.53 -1.49
CA ALA A 126 -0.18 16.46 -0.59
C ALA A 126 -1.71 16.30 -0.55
N ASN A 127 -2.31 15.76 -1.62
CA ASN A 127 -3.75 15.46 -1.69
C ASN A 127 -4.13 14.07 -1.15
N ALA A 128 -3.15 13.28 -0.66
CA ALA A 128 -3.40 11.94 -0.14
C ALA A 128 -4.14 11.98 1.21
N SER A 129 -4.89 10.91 1.46
CA SER A 129 -5.53 10.66 2.76
C SER A 129 -5.40 9.19 3.13
N MET A 130 -5.09 8.91 4.40
CA MET A 130 -4.89 7.56 4.93
C MET A 130 -5.85 7.27 6.07
N GLY A 131 -6.21 6.00 6.27
CA GLY A 131 -7.03 5.61 7.42
C GLY A 131 -7.41 4.13 7.45
N LEU A 132 -7.38 3.55 8.65
CA LEU A 132 -7.93 2.23 8.94
C LEU A 132 -9.41 2.37 9.30
N THR A 133 -10.28 2.25 8.31
CA THR A 133 -11.73 2.58 8.41
C THR A 133 -12.62 1.37 8.74
N GLU A 134 -12.01 0.21 9.01
CA GLU A 134 -12.65 -1.08 9.23
C GLU A 134 -13.71 -1.08 10.34
N ALA A 135 -13.49 -0.32 11.42
CA ALA A 135 -14.44 -0.23 12.54
C ALA A 135 -15.82 0.31 12.09
N ARG A 136 -15.86 1.14 11.04
CA ARG A 136 -17.12 1.65 10.46
C ARG A 136 -17.93 0.57 9.73
N LEU A 137 -17.31 -0.56 9.44
CA LEU A 137 -17.91 -1.76 8.85
C LEU A 137 -18.08 -2.88 9.88
N ALA A 138 -18.00 -2.57 11.18
CA ALA A 138 -18.07 -3.53 12.29
C ALA A 138 -17.03 -4.66 12.20
N ILE A 139 -15.84 -4.35 11.67
CA ILE A 139 -14.71 -5.27 11.55
C ILE A 139 -13.42 -4.59 12.02
N ILE A 140 -12.31 -5.33 12.05
CA ILE A 140 -10.98 -4.81 12.41
C ILE A 140 -10.03 -4.84 11.22
N PRO A 141 -8.94 -4.04 11.24
CA PRO A 141 -7.86 -4.14 10.25
C PRO A 141 -7.24 -5.53 10.24
N GLY A 142 -7.33 -6.21 9.09
CA GLY A 142 -7.01 -7.64 8.95
C GLY A 142 -5.68 -7.94 8.25
N GLY A 143 -5.14 -6.98 7.49
CA GLY A 143 -3.85 -7.08 6.80
C GLY A 143 -2.63 -6.74 7.66
N GLY A 144 -2.84 -6.41 8.95
CA GLY A 144 -1.77 -6.13 9.92
C GLY A 144 -1.79 -4.72 10.49
N GLY A 145 -2.78 -3.90 10.15
CA GLY A 145 -2.92 -2.51 10.60
C GLY A 145 -2.97 -2.37 12.12
N THR A 146 -3.56 -3.33 12.83
CA THR A 146 -3.57 -3.37 14.31
C THR A 146 -2.17 -3.54 14.92
N GLN A 147 -1.19 -3.96 14.12
CA GLN A 147 0.18 -4.23 14.54
C GLN A 147 1.15 -3.18 14.02
N ARG A 148 1.11 -2.86 12.71
CA ARG A 148 2.08 -1.95 12.09
C ARG A 148 1.82 -0.49 12.45
N LEU A 149 0.56 -0.04 12.46
CA LEU A 149 0.23 1.35 12.78
C LEU A 149 0.74 1.79 14.17
N PRO A 150 0.47 1.08 15.28
CA PRO A 150 0.94 1.50 16.60
C PRO A 150 2.47 1.48 16.76
N ARG A 151 3.20 0.75 15.91
CA ARG A 151 4.68 0.76 15.89
C ARG A 151 5.25 2.00 15.21
N LEU A 152 4.49 2.63 14.31
CA LEU A 152 4.89 3.88 13.65
C LEU A 152 4.41 5.13 14.39
N VAL A 153 3.12 5.20 14.73
CA VAL A 153 2.51 6.44 15.25
C VAL A 153 2.26 6.41 16.77
N GLY A 154 2.70 5.35 17.44
CA GLY A 154 2.42 5.09 18.85
C GLY A 154 1.01 4.56 19.12
N LYS A 155 0.85 3.85 20.25
CA LYS A 155 -0.40 3.15 20.61
C LYS A 155 -1.61 4.08 20.76
N GLY A 156 -1.42 5.28 21.32
CA GLY A 156 -2.51 6.22 21.58
C GLY A 156 -3.18 6.69 20.28
N LYS A 157 -2.38 7.29 19.38
CA LYS A 157 -2.86 7.74 18.08
C LYS A 157 -3.38 6.58 17.22
N ALA A 158 -2.72 5.42 17.23
CA ALA A 158 -3.21 4.26 16.50
C ALA A 158 -4.59 3.80 16.98
N LYS A 159 -4.85 3.74 18.29
CA LYS A 159 -6.17 3.43 18.84
C LYS A 159 -7.22 4.46 18.43
N GLU A 160 -6.91 5.75 18.52
CA GLU A 160 -7.79 6.81 18.07
C GLU A 160 -8.20 6.62 16.60
N LEU A 161 -7.23 6.40 15.70
CA LEU A 161 -7.50 6.19 14.27
C LEU A 161 -8.30 4.91 14.00
N ILE A 162 -7.94 3.79 14.63
CA ILE A 162 -8.61 2.50 14.41
C ILE A 162 -10.03 2.52 14.98
N PHE A 163 -10.24 3.05 16.19
CA PHE A 163 -11.55 3.01 16.86
C PHE A 163 -12.54 3.99 16.23
N THR A 164 -12.09 5.18 15.81
CA THR A 164 -12.97 6.15 15.12
C THR A 164 -13.14 5.86 13.63
N GLY A 165 -12.21 5.11 13.04
CA GLY A 165 -12.09 4.95 11.59
C GLY A 165 -11.90 6.26 10.85
N GLN A 166 -11.36 7.31 11.51
CA GLN A 166 -11.12 8.60 10.87
C GLN A 166 -9.98 8.52 9.86
N ARG A 167 -9.96 9.47 8.93
CA ARG A 167 -8.91 9.62 7.93
C ARG A 167 -8.01 10.79 8.32
N VAL A 168 -6.73 10.66 8.05
CA VAL A 168 -5.75 11.74 8.19
C VAL A 168 -5.28 12.18 6.81
N GLY A 169 -5.12 13.48 6.61
CA GLY A 169 -4.50 14.03 5.39
C GLY A 169 -2.97 13.89 5.41
N ALA A 170 -2.32 14.13 4.28
CA ALA A 170 -0.86 14.00 4.13
C ALA A 170 -0.05 14.77 5.19
N LYS A 171 -0.47 16.01 5.53
CA LYS A 171 0.21 16.84 6.54
C LYS A 171 0.13 16.23 7.94
N GLU A 172 -1.05 15.77 8.36
CA GLU A 172 -1.18 15.10 9.66
C GLU A 172 -0.43 13.77 9.68
N ALA A 173 -0.50 13.01 8.58
CA ALA A 173 0.24 11.77 8.44
C ALA A 173 1.76 11.97 8.58
N LEU A 174 2.32 13.06 8.04
CA LEU A 174 3.71 13.42 8.24
C LEU A 174 3.98 13.73 9.72
N ASN A 175 3.14 14.56 10.35
CA ASN A 175 3.31 14.99 11.74
C ASN A 175 3.29 13.83 12.74
N ILE A 176 2.48 12.79 12.49
CA ILE A 176 2.38 11.62 13.36
C ILE A 176 3.39 10.51 13.01
N GLY A 177 4.25 10.72 12.00
CA GLY A 177 5.23 9.72 11.55
C GLY A 177 4.65 8.57 10.71
N LEU A 178 3.43 8.73 10.19
CA LEU A 178 2.82 7.74 9.29
C LEU A 178 3.48 7.76 7.91
N VAL A 179 3.93 8.92 7.42
CA VAL A 179 4.70 9.05 6.17
C VAL A 179 6.02 9.76 6.43
N ASN A 180 7.02 9.47 5.59
CA ASN A 180 8.36 10.04 5.70
C ASN A 180 8.47 11.40 5.00
N LYS A 181 7.73 11.58 3.91
CA LYS A 181 7.78 12.79 3.08
C LYS A 181 6.43 13.06 2.44
N ILE A 182 6.15 14.35 2.23
CA ILE A 182 5.05 14.83 1.38
C ILE A 182 5.61 15.62 0.19
N CYS A 183 4.93 15.59 -0.93
CA CYS A 183 5.29 16.33 -2.14
C CYS A 183 4.03 16.81 -2.89
N GLU A 184 4.22 17.66 -3.90
CA GLU A 184 3.11 18.06 -4.75
C GLU A 184 2.58 16.86 -5.57
N PRO A 185 1.28 16.81 -5.91
CA PRO A 185 0.68 15.65 -6.59
C PRO A 185 1.33 15.27 -7.92
N GLY A 186 1.94 16.23 -8.63
CA GLY A 186 2.66 15.99 -9.88
C GLY A 186 4.08 15.46 -9.71
N GLU A 187 4.64 15.52 -8.49
CA GLU A 187 6.06 15.24 -8.23
C GLU A 187 6.27 13.90 -7.51
N LEU A 188 5.21 13.18 -7.17
CA LEU A 188 5.31 11.99 -6.32
C LEU A 188 6.25 10.92 -6.87
N MET A 189 6.13 10.59 -8.16
CA MET A 189 7.00 9.58 -8.76
C MET A 189 8.43 10.07 -8.89
N ASP A 190 8.63 11.37 -9.13
CA ASP A 190 9.98 11.95 -9.15
C ASP A 190 10.63 11.86 -7.77
N GLU A 191 9.90 12.17 -6.70
CA GLU A 191 10.39 12.04 -5.33
C GLU A 191 10.64 10.59 -4.91
N CYS A 192 9.79 9.64 -5.32
CA CYS A 192 10.04 8.22 -5.12
C CYS A 192 11.31 7.76 -5.87
N ASN A 193 11.47 8.19 -7.12
CA ASN A 193 12.64 7.83 -7.94
C ASN A 193 13.92 8.47 -7.42
N LYS A 194 13.89 9.73 -6.97
CA LYS A 194 15.03 10.38 -6.30
C LYS A 194 15.46 9.58 -5.08
N MET A 195 14.51 9.19 -4.23
CA MET A 195 14.81 8.39 -3.03
C MET A 195 15.33 6.99 -3.37
N ALA A 196 14.72 6.32 -4.34
CA ALA A 196 15.18 5.02 -4.83
C ALA A 196 16.58 5.09 -5.45
N THR A 197 16.90 6.20 -6.14
CA THR A 197 18.21 6.43 -6.74
C THR A 197 19.28 6.61 -5.67
N MET A 198 19.02 7.41 -4.62
CA MET A 198 19.92 7.53 -3.46
C MET A 198 20.20 6.18 -2.79
N ILE A 199 19.18 5.31 -2.67
CA ILE A 199 19.37 3.95 -2.15
C ILE A 199 20.23 3.09 -3.10
N CYS A 200 20.14 3.35 -4.41
CA CYS A 200 20.90 2.64 -5.45
C CYS A 200 22.33 3.15 -5.65
N GLU A 201 22.74 4.24 -5.01
CA GLU A 201 24.12 4.70 -5.00
C GLU A 201 25.02 3.66 -4.31
N THR A 202 26.28 3.61 -4.72
CA THR A 202 27.33 2.70 -4.26
C THR A 202 28.62 3.46 -4.08
#